data_AF-A0A537WTD5-F1
#
_entry.id   AF-A0A537WTD5-F1
#
_cell.length_a   1.000
_cell.length_b   1.000
_cell.length_c   1.000
_cell.angle_alpha   90.00
_cell.angle_beta   90.00
_cell.angle_gamma   90.00
#
_symmetry.space_group_name_H-M   'P 1'
#
loop_
_entity.id
_entity.type
_entity.pdbx_description
1 polymer ?
#
loop_
_entity_poly.entity_id
_entity_poly.type
_entity_poly.pdbx_seq_one_letter_code
_entity_poly.pdbx_strand_id
1 'polypeptide(L)'
;MSNSFGPAVGDGPVFAVGLAAKAVFRFEYPPSKRSIFYGSTWGGNKVLWIGDPSYAGPVLVRGAQLDGPHIVGFSVGGGSAAYTDLQFPPGKQQGDHGWRNWPSETRLQASGCYAYQVDGATFSEVIVFRAIATHP
;
A
#
# COMPACT_ATOMS: atom_id res chain seq x y z
N MET A 1 15.44 -2.56 -11.06
CA MET A 1 13.97 -2.67 -10.96
C MET A 1 13.43 -3.09 -12.31
N SER A 2 12.44 -4.00 -12.39
CA SER A 2 11.82 -4.37 -13.67
C SER A 2 11.18 -3.14 -14.33
N ASN A 3 11.29 -3.03 -15.66
CA ASN A 3 10.61 -1.97 -16.43
C ASN A 3 9.08 -2.14 -16.49
N SER A 4 8.55 -3.25 -15.96
CA SER A 4 7.12 -3.58 -16.01
C SER A 4 6.30 -2.94 -14.89
N PHE A 5 6.94 -2.29 -13.92
CA PHE A 5 6.26 -1.60 -12.82
C PHE A 5 6.53 -0.10 -12.84
N GLY A 6 5.60 0.67 -12.28
CA GLY A 6 5.81 2.08 -12.01
C GLY A 6 6.84 2.32 -10.90
N PRO A 7 7.16 3.59 -10.58
CA PRO A 7 8.06 3.93 -9.48
C PRO A 7 7.64 3.24 -8.18
N ALA A 8 8.59 2.53 -7.57
CA ALA A 8 8.41 1.79 -6.33
C ALA A 8 9.22 2.45 -5.20
N VAL A 9 8.71 2.33 -3.97
CA VAL A 9 9.33 2.85 -2.74
C VAL A 9 9.54 1.68 -1.77
N GLY A 10 10.69 1.66 -1.10
CA GLY A 10 11.13 0.61 -0.18
C GLY A 10 12.61 0.30 -0.44
N ASP A 11 13.29 -0.19 0.58
CA ASP A 11 14.68 -0.67 0.47
C ASP A 11 14.70 -2.14 0.02
N GLY A 12 13.58 -2.83 0.16
CA GLY A 12 13.35 -4.18 -0.32
C GLY A 12 13.51 -5.24 0.78
N PRO A 13 13.13 -6.49 0.48
CA PRO A 13 12.78 -7.03 -0.84
C PRO A 13 11.31 -6.82 -1.27
N VAL A 14 10.50 -6.06 -0.52
CA VAL A 14 9.10 -5.79 -0.87
C VAL A 14 8.87 -4.29 -1.00
N PHE A 15 8.28 -3.87 -2.11
CA PHE A 15 8.15 -2.45 -2.46
C PHE A 15 6.70 -2.05 -2.67
N ALA A 16 6.38 -0.80 -2.32
CA ALA A 16 5.09 -0.18 -2.59
C ALA A 16 5.14 0.63 -3.89
N VAL A 17 4.23 0.35 -4.82
CA VAL A 17 4.02 1.08 -6.07
C VAL A 17 2.69 1.83 -5.99
N GLY A 18 2.66 3.07 -6.46
CA GLY A 18 1.49 3.95 -6.37
C GLY A 18 1.65 5.08 -5.35
N LEU A 19 2.77 5.10 -4.62
CA LEU A 19 3.28 6.29 -3.97
C LEU A 19 3.98 7.12 -5.06
N ALA A 20 3.41 8.26 -5.45
CA ALA A 20 3.98 9.12 -6.48
C ALA A 20 5.44 9.49 -6.16
N ALA A 21 6.14 10.12 -7.12
CA ALA A 21 7.50 10.58 -6.91
C ALA A 21 7.66 11.31 -5.56
N LYS A 22 8.68 10.92 -4.78
CA LYS A 22 8.95 11.39 -3.40
C LYS A 22 8.01 10.83 -2.32
N ALA A 23 7.49 9.62 -2.49
CA ALA A 23 6.66 8.93 -1.49
C ALA A 23 5.43 9.74 -1.06
N VAL A 24 4.69 10.27 -2.04
CA VAL A 24 3.44 11.00 -1.80
C VAL A 24 2.24 10.15 -2.21
N PHE A 25 1.34 9.90 -1.26
CA PHE A 25 0.07 9.20 -1.47
C PHE A 25 -1.07 10.20 -1.57
N ARG A 26 -1.67 10.33 -2.75
CA ARG A 26 -2.86 11.17 -2.96
C ARG A 26 -4.11 10.32 -2.94
N PHE A 27 -5.08 10.76 -2.17
CA PHE A 27 -6.35 10.05 -2.02
C PHE A 27 -7.49 11.04 -1.89
N GLU A 28 -8.66 10.65 -2.38
CA GLU A 28 -9.87 11.45 -2.27
C GLU A 28 -10.51 11.26 -0.90
N TYR A 29 -10.79 12.37 -0.19
CA TYR A 29 -11.49 12.33 1.08
C TYR A 29 -12.23 13.65 1.38
N PRO A 30 -13.52 13.61 1.75
CA PRO A 30 -14.38 12.42 1.76
C PRO A 30 -14.62 11.86 0.34
N PRO A 31 -14.88 10.56 0.17
CA PRO A 31 -15.12 9.97 -1.16
C PRO A 31 -16.35 10.55 -1.85
N SER A 32 -16.23 11.03 -3.10
CA SER A 32 -17.36 11.46 -3.92
C SER A 32 -18.20 10.28 -4.42
N LYS A 33 -19.35 10.60 -5.02
CA LYS A 33 -20.25 9.62 -5.69
C LYS A 33 -19.59 8.85 -6.84
N ARG A 34 -18.46 9.34 -7.38
CA ARG A 34 -17.70 8.67 -8.45
C ARG A 34 -16.63 7.74 -7.91
N SER A 35 -16.31 7.86 -6.62
CA SER A 35 -15.31 7.04 -5.97
C SER A 35 -15.82 5.62 -5.76
N ILE A 36 -14.96 4.62 -5.94
CA ILE A 36 -15.24 3.23 -5.55
C ILE A 36 -15.44 3.09 -4.02
N PHE A 37 -15.01 4.10 -3.26
CA PHE A 37 -15.14 4.16 -1.81
C PHE A 37 -16.36 4.98 -1.33
N TYR A 38 -17.27 5.36 -2.24
CA TYR A 38 -18.46 6.14 -1.88
C TYR A 38 -19.28 5.47 -0.76
N GLY A 39 -19.74 6.29 0.20
CA GLY A 39 -20.48 5.82 1.38
C GLY A 39 -19.60 5.22 2.49
N SER A 40 -18.29 5.14 2.29
CA SER A 40 -17.34 4.72 3.32
C SER A 40 -16.85 5.90 4.18
N THR A 41 -16.49 5.62 5.42
CA THR A 41 -15.74 6.55 6.29
C THR A 41 -14.25 6.62 5.97
N TRP A 42 -13.83 5.96 4.89
CA TRP A 42 -12.45 5.84 4.44
C TRP A 42 -12.33 6.26 2.97
N GLY A 43 -11.37 7.14 2.69
CA GLY A 43 -10.88 7.37 1.34
C GLY A 43 -9.80 6.36 0.99
N GLY A 44 -9.18 6.50 -0.19
CA GLY A 44 -8.06 5.64 -0.56
C GLY A 44 -7.63 5.77 -2.00
N ASN A 45 -6.65 4.96 -2.37
CA ASN A 45 -6.17 4.80 -3.73
C ASN A 45 -5.47 3.44 -3.87
N LYS A 46 -5.29 3.00 -5.11
CA LYS A 46 -4.62 1.75 -5.44
C LYS A 46 -3.15 1.80 -5.02
N VAL A 47 -2.69 0.73 -4.37
CA VAL A 47 -1.28 0.45 -4.11
C VAL A 47 -0.99 -0.96 -4.58
N LEU A 48 0.01 -1.10 -5.43
CA LEU A 48 0.52 -2.39 -5.86
C LEU A 48 1.74 -2.73 -5.02
N TRP A 49 1.69 -3.85 -4.30
CA TRP A 49 2.87 -4.40 -3.65
C TRP A 49 3.60 -5.30 -4.63
N ILE A 50 4.92 -5.16 -4.71
CA ILE A 50 5.77 -6.04 -5.52
C ILE A 50 6.86 -6.66 -4.65
N GLY A 51 7.15 -7.94 -4.89
CA GLY A 51 8.18 -8.69 -4.18
C GLY A 51 9.31 -9.11 -5.11
N ASP A 52 10.55 -8.85 -4.71
CA ASP A 52 11.75 -9.25 -5.42
C ASP A 52 11.79 -10.78 -5.61
N PRO A 53 12.21 -11.31 -6.78
CA PRO A 53 12.27 -12.73 -7.05
C PRO A 53 13.12 -13.54 -6.05
N SER A 54 14.07 -12.90 -5.37
CA SER A 54 14.90 -13.52 -4.33
C SER A 54 14.13 -13.82 -3.04
N TYR A 55 12.96 -13.18 -2.81
CA TYR A 55 12.16 -13.37 -1.60
C TYR A 55 10.85 -14.13 -1.88
N ALA A 56 10.79 -15.38 -1.38
CA ALA A 56 9.62 -16.25 -1.53
C ALA A 56 8.83 -16.45 -0.21
N GLY A 57 9.22 -15.79 0.87
CA GLY A 57 8.56 -15.91 2.17
C GLY A 57 7.18 -15.22 2.23
N PRO A 58 6.45 -15.39 3.35
CA PRO A 58 5.23 -14.64 3.61
C PRO A 58 5.54 -13.15 3.84
N VAL A 59 4.54 -12.29 3.68
CA VAL A 59 4.67 -10.85 3.98
C VAL A 59 3.47 -10.40 4.79
N LEU A 60 3.73 -9.63 5.85
CA LEU A 60 2.72 -8.89 6.59
C LEU A 60 2.95 -7.39 6.38
N VAL A 61 1.89 -6.66 6.04
CA VAL A 61 1.92 -5.20 5.97
C VAL A 61 0.93 -4.64 6.97
N ARG A 62 1.39 -3.71 7.79
CA ARG A 62 0.58 -2.92 8.72
C ARG A 62 0.88 -1.45 8.48
N GLY A 63 0.05 -0.55 9.00
CA GLY A 63 0.40 0.86 8.93
C GLY A 63 -0.32 1.75 9.92
N ALA A 64 0.31 2.88 10.20
CA ALA A 64 -0.21 3.91 11.09
C ALA A 64 0.23 5.30 10.65
N GLN A 65 -0.51 6.31 11.11
CA GLN A 65 -0.06 7.68 11.06
C GLN A 65 1.07 7.87 12.07
N LEU A 66 2.12 8.57 11.66
CA LEU A 66 3.27 8.89 12.49
C LEU A 66 3.09 10.22 13.23
N ASP A 67 2.32 11.13 12.66
CA ASP A 67 2.08 12.48 13.16
C ASP A 67 0.64 12.69 13.66
N GLY A 68 -0.07 11.61 13.97
CA GLY A 68 -1.45 11.67 14.44
C GLY A 68 -2.00 10.31 14.86
N PRO A 69 -3.30 10.25 15.21
CA PRO A 69 -3.91 9.07 15.81
C PRO A 69 -4.48 8.07 14.79
N HIS A 70 -4.46 8.38 13.48
CA HIS A 70 -5.11 7.53 12.49
C HIS A 70 -4.28 6.28 12.19
N ILE A 71 -4.96 5.21 11.78
CA ILE A 71 -4.32 4.00 11.27
C ILE A 71 -4.35 3.99 9.74
N VAL A 72 -3.57 3.09 9.13
CA VAL A 72 -3.71 2.77 7.71
C VAL A 72 -4.69 1.60 7.58
N GLY A 73 -5.73 1.78 6.78
CA GLY A 73 -6.62 0.71 6.37
C GLY A 73 -6.20 0.10 5.04
N PHE A 74 -6.56 -1.16 4.80
CA PHE A 74 -6.26 -1.87 3.57
C PHE A 74 -7.50 -2.52 2.97
N SER A 75 -7.53 -2.64 1.65
CA SER A 75 -8.52 -3.48 0.96
C SER A 75 -7.93 -4.18 -0.25
N VAL A 76 -8.68 -5.14 -0.76
CA VAL A 76 -8.42 -5.85 -2.02
C VAL A 76 -9.70 -5.83 -2.84
N GLY A 77 -9.58 -5.46 -4.11
CA GLY A 77 -10.70 -5.52 -5.05
C GLY A 77 -11.74 -4.41 -4.88
N GLY A 78 -11.36 -3.26 -4.32
CA GLY A 78 -12.25 -2.09 -4.23
C GLY A 78 -13.40 -2.23 -3.22
N GLY A 79 -13.25 -3.13 -2.25
CA GLY A 79 -14.26 -3.33 -1.20
C GLY A 79 -14.38 -2.13 -0.23
N SER A 80 -15.55 -2.01 0.40
CA SER A 80 -15.83 -0.97 1.41
C SER A 80 -15.19 -1.26 2.77
N ALA A 81 -14.69 -2.47 3.01
CA ALA A 81 -13.96 -2.84 4.21
C ALA A 81 -12.56 -2.19 4.23
N ALA A 82 -12.09 -1.81 5.42
CA ALA A 82 -10.72 -1.36 5.66
C ALA A 82 -10.11 -2.27 6.72
N TYR A 83 -9.34 -3.26 6.28
CA TYR A 83 -8.62 -4.19 7.14
C TYR A 83 -7.40 -3.51 7.78
N THR A 84 -6.95 -4.01 8.92
CA THR A 84 -5.80 -3.47 9.67
C THR A 84 -4.45 -3.89 9.10
N ASP A 85 -4.45 -4.91 8.25
CA ASP A 85 -3.25 -5.50 7.68
C ASP A 85 -3.51 -6.15 6.32
N LEU A 86 -2.43 -6.35 5.58
CA LEU A 86 -2.37 -7.24 4.43
C LEU A 86 -1.45 -8.42 4.76
N GLN A 87 -1.88 -9.62 4.40
CA GLN A 87 -1.09 -10.83 4.54
C GLN A 87 -0.94 -11.48 3.17
N PHE A 88 0.30 -11.58 2.71
CA PHE A 88 0.62 -12.27 1.48
C PHE A 88 1.24 -13.63 1.78
N PRO A 89 0.70 -14.72 1.22
CA PRO A 89 1.22 -16.06 1.50
C PRO A 89 2.65 -16.21 0.95
N PRO A 90 3.44 -17.18 1.41
CA PRO A 90 4.70 -17.54 0.75
C PRO A 90 4.45 -18.08 -0.66
N GLY A 91 5.47 -18.06 -1.50
CA GLY A 91 5.42 -18.66 -2.82
C GLY A 91 6.31 -17.97 -3.84
N LYS A 92 6.48 -18.66 -4.97
CA LYS A 92 7.09 -18.07 -6.17
C LYS A 92 5.96 -17.80 -7.15
N GLN A 93 5.73 -16.53 -7.47
CA GLN A 93 4.77 -16.17 -8.51
C GLN A 93 5.51 -16.07 -9.84
N GLN A 94 4.91 -16.54 -10.94
CA GLN A 94 5.47 -16.44 -12.29
C GLN A 94 5.08 -15.11 -12.95
N GLY A 95 5.28 -14.00 -12.24
CA GLY A 95 5.14 -12.66 -12.83
C GLY A 95 6.31 -12.35 -13.75
N ASP A 96 6.31 -11.13 -14.30
CA ASP A 96 7.40 -10.65 -15.15
C ASP A 96 8.77 -10.85 -14.47
N HIS A 97 9.66 -11.60 -15.12
CA HIS A 97 10.97 -11.98 -14.59
C HIS A 97 10.97 -12.55 -13.14
N GLY A 98 9.90 -13.23 -12.74
CA GLY A 98 9.78 -13.86 -11.41
C GLY A 98 9.37 -12.93 -10.27
N TRP A 99 9.05 -11.66 -10.57
CA TRP A 99 8.53 -10.73 -9.57
C TRP A 99 7.14 -11.15 -9.11
N ARG A 100 6.88 -10.99 -7.81
CA ARG A 100 5.56 -11.20 -7.22
C ARG A 100 4.80 -9.90 -7.21
N ASN A 101 3.47 -9.95 -7.33
CA ASN A 101 2.65 -8.76 -7.21
C ASN A 101 1.31 -9.02 -6.50
N TRP A 102 0.89 -8.03 -5.70
CA TRP A 102 -0.34 -8.07 -4.94
C TRP A 102 -1.06 -6.73 -5.06
N PRO A 103 -2.06 -6.61 -5.97
CA PRO A 103 -2.84 -5.39 -6.09
C PRO A 103 -3.71 -5.22 -4.84
N SER A 104 -3.66 -4.02 -4.25
CA SER A 104 -4.43 -3.66 -3.06
C SER A 104 -4.85 -2.19 -3.13
N GLU A 105 -5.53 -1.72 -2.10
CA GLU A 105 -5.75 -0.30 -1.86
C GLU A 105 -5.24 0.09 -0.47
N THR A 106 -4.64 1.27 -0.38
CA THR A 106 -4.39 1.94 0.91
C THR A 106 -5.56 2.88 1.18
N ARG A 107 -6.06 2.83 2.41
CA ARG A 107 -7.25 3.55 2.85
C ARG A 107 -6.93 4.44 4.02
N LEU A 108 -7.32 5.71 3.94
CA LEU A 108 -6.98 6.74 4.90
C LEU A 108 -8.18 7.65 5.18
N GLN A 109 -8.11 8.37 6.31
CA GLN A 109 -9.16 9.29 6.77
C GLN A 109 -8.65 10.73 6.93
N ALA A 110 -7.35 10.96 6.79
CA ALA A 110 -6.74 12.28 6.97
C ALA A 110 -5.44 12.42 6.16
N SER A 111 -5.07 13.67 5.88
CA SER A 111 -3.70 13.99 5.43
C SER A 111 -2.73 13.85 6.61
N GLY A 112 -1.46 13.58 6.33
CA GLY A 112 -0.42 13.46 7.35
C GLY A 112 0.79 12.67 6.88
N CYS A 113 1.71 12.41 7.80
CA CYS A 113 2.82 11.49 7.62
C CYS A 113 2.42 10.10 8.12
N TYR A 114 2.59 9.09 7.28
CA TYR A 114 2.23 7.71 7.58
C TYR A 114 3.42 6.80 7.33
N ALA A 115 3.36 5.60 7.88
CA ALA A 115 4.27 4.53 7.52
C ALA A 115 3.53 3.21 7.29
N TYR A 116 4.07 2.44 6.36
CA TYR A 116 3.89 1.00 6.35
C TYR A 116 5.01 0.34 7.16
N GLN A 117 4.65 -0.61 8.02
CA GLN A 117 5.55 -1.63 8.55
C GLN A 117 5.41 -2.85 7.64
N VAL A 118 6.50 -3.27 7.00
CA VAL A 118 6.54 -4.42 6.10
C VAL A 118 7.44 -5.48 6.70
N ASP A 119 6.85 -6.59 7.10
CA ASP A 119 7.53 -7.69 7.76
C ASP A 119 7.58 -8.91 6.85
N GLY A 120 8.79 -9.45 6.67
CA GLY A 120 9.02 -10.76 6.11
C GLY A 120 9.61 -11.72 7.15
N ALA A 121 9.82 -12.97 6.76
CA ALA A 121 10.45 -13.97 7.62
C ALA A 121 11.93 -13.65 7.93
N THR A 122 12.59 -12.85 7.09
CA THR A 122 14.04 -12.55 7.17
C THR A 122 14.36 -11.06 7.14
N PHE A 123 13.35 -10.20 7.12
CA PHE A 123 13.52 -8.75 7.06
C PHE A 123 12.35 -8.04 7.70
N SER A 124 12.56 -6.77 8.05
CA SER A 124 11.53 -5.83 8.46
C SER A 124 11.95 -4.47 7.95
N GLU A 125 11.05 -3.73 7.30
CA GLU A 125 11.31 -2.36 6.84
C GLU A 125 10.13 -1.43 7.12
N VAL A 126 10.44 -0.14 7.19
CA VAL A 126 9.46 0.94 7.37
C VAL A 126 9.47 1.81 6.13
N ILE A 127 8.34 1.90 5.45
CA ILE A 127 8.17 2.76 4.28
C ILE A 127 7.35 3.97 4.71
N VAL A 128 8.02 5.12 4.86
CA VAL A 128 7.39 6.39 5.22
C VAL A 128 6.85 7.09 3.98
N PHE A 129 5.63 7.62 4.07
CA PHE A 129 5.02 8.38 2.99
C PHE A 129 4.16 9.54 3.51
N ARG A 130 4.00 10.57 2.68
CA ARG A 130 3.11 11.70 2.96
C ARG A 130 1.76 11.48 2.30
N ALA A 131 0.70 11.43 3.08
CA ALA A 131 -0.68 11.39 2.60
C ALA A 131 -1.22 12.81 2.38
N ILE A 132 -1.83 13.04 1.22
CA ILE A 132 -2.49 14.30 0.88
C ILE A 132 -3.92 13.97 0.42
N ALA A 133 -4.89 14.35 1.25
CA ALA A 133 -6.29 14.32 0.89
C ALA A 133 -6.54 15.36 -0.21
N THR A 134 -7.16 14.93 -1.29
CA THR A 134 -7.70 15.81 -2.32
C THR A 134 -9.20 15.94 -2.09
N HIS A 135 -9.70 17.17 -2.11
CA HIS A 135 -11.14 17.39 -2.19
C HIS A 135 -11.62 17.03 -3.61
N PRO A 136 -12.80 16.40 -3.73
CA PRO A 136 -13.42 16.13 -5.03
C PRO A 136 -13.78 17.40 -5.81
#